data_AF-A0A5Q2NSD4-F1
#
_entry.id   AF-A0A5Q2NSD4-F1
#
_cell.length_a   1.000
_cell.length_b   1.000
_cell.length_c   1.000
_cell.angle_alpha   90.00
_cell.angle_beta   90.00
_cell.angle_gamma   90.00
#
_symmetry.space_group_name_H-M   'P 1'
#
loop_
_entity.id
_entity.type
_entity.pdbx_description
1 polymer ?
#
loop_
_entity_poly.entity_id
_entity_poly.type
_entity_poly.pdbx_seq_one_letter_code
_entity_poly.pdbx_strand_id
1 'polypeptide(L)'
;MLVLRLLSEPAHFQQAVDEGWTVSVYKDSRLILSGHPIEMFNRDTVKIAGTYFFMEQCKFEGCRTVLPHRPAVESLAPRVRRRKQPPPSLHQASDS
;
A
#
# COMPACT_ATOMS: atom_id res chain seq x y z
N MET A 1 -7.76 -15.10 0.74
CA MET A 1 -8.71 -15.25 -0.38
C MET A 1 -8.22 -14.40 -1.53
N LEU A 2 -8.23 -14.93 -2.76
CA LEU A 2 -7.81 -14.17 -3.95
C LEU A 2 -9.05 -13.67 -4.67
N VAL A 3 -9.06 -12.39 -5.04
CA VAL A 3 -10.15 -11.74 -5.77
C VAL A 3 -9.63 -11.39 -7.15
N LEU A 4 -10.33 -11.86 -8.18
CA LEU A 4 -10.08 -11.54 -9.58
C LEU A 4 -11.21 -10.69 -10.14
N ARG A 5 -10.89 -9.70 -10.97
CA ARG A 5 -11.90 -8.85 -11.61
C ARG A 5 -11.41 -8.32 -12.96
N LEU A 6 -12.29 -8.33 -13.95
CA LEU A 6 -12.06 -7.61 -15.21
C LEU A 6 -12.21 -6.10 -14.98
N LEU A 7 -11.21 -5.32 -15.37
CA LEU A 7 -11.24 -3.86 -15.31
C LEU A 7 -11.57 -3.32 -16.71
N SER A 8 -12.66 -2.57 -16.81
CA SER A 8 -13.26 -2.15 -18.07
C SER A 8 -13.77 -0.71 -18.08
N GLU A 9 -13.92 -0.10 -16.91
CA GLU A 9 -14.45 1.26 -16.75
C GLU A 9 -13.54 2.05 -15.82
N PRO A 10 -13.43 3.38 -15.98
CA PRO A 10 -12.57 4.21 -15.14
C PRO A 10 -12.77 3.98 -13.63
N ALA A 11 -14.00 3.74 -13.19
CA ALA A 11 -14.31 3.42 -11.80
C ALA A 11 -13.67 2.11 -11.30
N HIS A 12 -13.58 1.09 -12.16
CA HIS A 12 -12.91 -0.17 -11.85
C HIS A 12 -11.40 0.04 -11.65
N PHE A 13 -10.79 0.86 -12.49
CA PHE A 13 -9.36 1.19 -12.38
C PHE A 13 -9.06 2.02 -11.15
N GLN A 14 -9.90 3.02 -10.84
CA GLN A 14 -9.76 3.81 -9.61
C GLN A 14 -9.85 2.93 -8.36
N GLN A 15 -10.85 2.04 -8.29
CA GLN A 15 -10.97 1.09 -7.20
C GLN A 15 -9.73 0.19 -7.08
N ALA A 16 -9.20 -0.29 -8.21
CA ALA A 16 -8.00 -1.13 -8.23
C ALA A 16 -6.77 -0.40 -7.68
N VAL A 17 -6.62 0.91 -7.97
CA VAL A 17 -5.57 1.76 -7.37
C VAL A 17 -5.77 1.89 -5.87
N ASP A 18 -6.96 2.30 -5.43
CA ASP A 18 -7.26 2.59 -4.02
C ASP A 18 -7.08 1.36 -3.14
N GLU A 19 -7.41 0.18 -3.67
CA GLU A 19 -7.33 -1.09 -2.97
C GLU A 19 -5.99 -1.83 -3.18
N GLY A 20 -5.04 -1.24 -3.91
CA GLY A 20 -3.69 -1.81 -4.11
C GLY A 20 -3.66 -3.11 -4.90
N TRP A 21 -4.45 -3.21 -5.97
CA TRP A 21 -4.50 -4.40 -6.82
C TRP A 21 -3.26 -4.49 -7.73
N THR A 22 -2.91 -5.72 -8.10
CA THR A 22 -2.03 -5.96 -9.25
C THR A 22 -2.86 -6.27 -10.49
N VAL A 23 -2.29 -6.09 -11.68
CA VAL A 23 -3.03 -6.25 -12.94
C VAL A 23 -2.22 -7.03 -13.98
N SER A 24 -2.95 -7.76 -14.82
CA SER A 24 -2.47 -8.34 -16.07
C SER A 24 -3.07 -7.61 -17.26
N VAL A 25 -2.23 -7.31 -18.26
CA VAL A 25 -2.60 -6.55 -19.46
C VAL A 25 -2.53 -7.45 -20.67
N TYR A 26 -3.59 -7.46 -21.46
CA TYR A 26 -3.69 -8.22 -22.70
C TYR A 26 -3.96 -7.28 -23.88
N LYS A 27 -3.24 -7.48 -24.98
CA LYS A 27 -3.45 -6.78 -26.26
C LYS A 27 -3.49 -7.81 -27.38
N ASP A 28 -4.46 -7.70 -28.28
CA ASP A 28 -4.68 -8.66 -29.38
C ASP A 28 -4.74 -10.12 -28.90
N SER A 29 -5.38 -10.33 -27.74
CA SER A 29 -5.49 -11.63 -27.04
C SER A 29 -4.17 -12.24 -26.57
N ARG A 30 -3.08 -11.47 -26.52
CA ARG A 30 -1.78 -11.88 -25.99
C ARG A 30 -1.51 -11.18 -24.66
N LEU A 31 -0.99 -11.93 -23.69
CA LEU A 31 -0.52 -11.37 -22.43
C LEU A 31 0.74 -10.55 -22.69
N ILE A 32 0.71 -9.28 -22.31
CA ILE A 32 1.84 -8.36 -22.46
C ILE A 32 2.59 -8.20 -21.14
N LEU A 33 1.85 -8.13 -20.03
CA LEU A 33 2.39 -7.82 -18.71
C LEU A 33 1.50 -8.40 -17.62
N SER A 34 2.06 -8.85 -16.49
CA SER A 34 1.29 -9.45 -15.39
C SER A 34 1.93 -9.18 -14.03
N GLY A 35 1.09 -9.03 -12.99
CA GLY A 35 1.53 -8.99 -11.60
C GLY A 35 2.09 -7.65 -11.14
N HIS A 36 1.75 -6.55 -11.83
CA HIS A 36 2.24 -5.23 -11.49
C HIS A 36 1.15 -4.34 -10.90
N PRO A 37 1.48 -3.42 -9.99
CA PRO A 37 0.54 -2.43 -9.50
C PRO A 37 0.12 -1.49 -10.63
N ILE A 38 -1.10 -0.98 -10.51
CA ILE A 38 -1.69 -0.03 -11.44
C ILE A 38 -1.64 1.39 -10.89
N GLU A 39 -1.41 2.36 -11.77
CA GLU A 39 -1.48 3.79 -11.49
C GLU A 39 -2.46 4.45 -12.48
N MET A 40 -3.29 5.37 -11.99
CA MET A 40 -4.10 6.23 -12.88
C MET A 40 -3.22 7.33 -13.44
N PHE A 41 -3.14 7.45 -14.78
CA PHE A 41 -2.49 8.58 -15.43
C PHE A 41 -3.51 9.66 -15.79
N ASN A 42 -4.60 9.26 -16.44
CA ASN A 42 -5.76 10.11 -16.72
C ASN A 42 -7.03 9.23 -16.80
N ARG A 43 -8.15 9.81 -17.24
CA ARG A 43 -9.44 9.11 -17.31
C ARG A 43 -9.42 7.85 -18.19
N ASP A 44 -8.64 7.85 -19.26
CA ASP A 44 -8.68 6.82 -20.31
C ASP A 44 -7.35 6.04 -20.44
N THR A 45 -6.36 6.41 -19.63
CA THR A 45 -4.99 5.88 -19.68
C THR A 45 -4.52 5.49 -18.29
N VAL A 46 -3.97 4.30 -18.19
CA VAL A 46 -3.33 3.78 -16.98
C VAL A 46 -1.84 3.59 -17.20
N LYS A 47 -1.08 3.69 -16.12
CA LYS A 47 0.36 3.42 -16.11
C LYS A 47 0.61 2.17 -15.28
N ILE A 48 1.31 1.21 -15.86
CA ILE A 48 1.60 -0.08 -15.24
C ILE A 48 3.06 -0.42 -15.55
N ALA A 49 3.87 -0.66 -14.52
CA ALA A 49 5.31 -0.91 -14.64
C ALA A 49 6.06 0.11 -15.51
N GLY A 50 5.70 1.39 -15.41
CA GLY A 50 6.31 2.47 -16.20
C GLY A 50 5.84 2.58 -17.66
N THR A 51 4.92 1.72 -18.11
CA THR A 51 4.35 1.75 -19.47
C THR A 51 2.91 2.27 -19.44
N TYR A 52 2.55 3.08 -20.44
CA TYR A 52 1.20 3.65 -20.58
C TYR A 52 0.33 2.77 -21.47
N PHE A 53 -0.90 2.51 -21.02
CA PHE A 53 -1.89 1.71 -21.73
C PHE A 53 -3.21 2.46 -21.84
N PHE A 54 -3.75 2.55 -23.05
CA PHE A 54 -5.10 3.04 -23.29
C PHE A 54 -6.12 1.97 -22.89
N MET A 55 -7.10 2.35 -22.07
CA MET A 55 -8.10 1.43 -21.53
C MET A 55 -8.94 0.77 -22.63
N GLU A 56 -9.21 1.48 -23.73
CA GLU A 56 -10.02 0.98 -24.86
C GLU A 56 -9.28 -0.03 -25.75
N GLN A 57 -7.95 -0.05 -25.72
CA GLN A 57 -7.12 -0.86 -26.63
C GLN A 57 -6.63 -2.17 -26.02
N CYS A 58 -6.81 -2.32 -24.70
CA CYS A 58 -6.28 -3.44 -23.93
C CYS A 58 -7.38 -4.05 -23.05
N LYS A 59 -7.22 -5.32 -22.70
CA LYS A 59 -8.01 -5.96 -21.63
C LYS A 59 -7.17 -6.03 -20.37
N PHE A 60 -7.82 -5.82 -19.23
CA PHE A 60 -7.15 -5.75 -17.93
C PHE A 60 -7.81 -6.67 -16.94
N GLU A 61 -7.02 -7.53 -16.30
CA GLU A 61 -7.48 -8.42 -15.25
C GLU A 61 -6.78 -8.05 -13.94
N GLY A 62 -7.54 -7.52 -13.00
CA GLY A 62 -7.06 -7.18 -11.68
C GLY A 62 -7.07 -8.39 -10.74
N CYS A 63 -6.06 -8.45 -9.87
CA CYS A 63 -5.91 -9.43 -8.82
C CYS A 63 -5.61 -8.74 -7.47
N ARG A 64 -6.29 -9.17 -6.40
CA ARG A 64 -5.97 -8.77 -5.03
C ARG A 64 -5.98 -9.96 -4.09
N THR A 65 -4.99 -10.01 -3.20
CA THR A 65 -4.97 -10.93 -2.06
C THR A 65 -5.65 -10.27 -0.86
N VAL A 66 -6.79 -10.82 -0.45
CA VAL A 66 -7.45 -10.47 0.82
C VAL A 66 -6.92 -11.39 1.90
N LEU A 67 -6.10 -10.85 2.80
CA LEU A 67 -5.70 -11.55 4.01
C LEU A 67 -6.88 -11.58 4.98
N PRO A 68 -7.20 -12.73 5.62
CA PRO A 68 -8.19 -12.76 6.68
C PRO A 68 -7.74 -11.80 7.79
N HIS A 69 -8.68 -11.02 8.31
CA HIS A 69 -8.44 -10.05 9.37
C HIS A 69 -7.90 -10.80 10.60
N ARG A 70 -6.58 -10.84 10.77
CA ARG A 70 -6.01 -11.12 12.09
C ARG A 70 -6.25 -9.85 12.89
N PRO A 71 -6.99 -9.89 14.02
CA PRO A 71 -7.01 -8.75 14.92
C PRO A 71 -5.55 -8.45 15.26
N ALA A 72 -5.16 -7.18 15.13
CA ALA A 72 -3.85 -6.73 15.54
C ALA A 72 -3.68 -7.15 17.00
N VAL A 73 -2.71 -8.04 17.26
CA VAL A 73 -2.31 -8.33 18.63
C VAL A 73 -1.77 -7.01 19.16
N GLU A 74 -2.55 -6.35 20.03
CA GLU A 74 -2.07 -5.25 20.85
C GLU A 74 -0.80 -5.74 21.53
N SER A 75 0.34 -5.25 21.06
CA SER A 75 1.62 -5.47 21.70
C SER A 75 1.59 -4.76 23.04
N LEU A 76 1.14 -5.47 24.08
CA LEU A 76 1.35 -5.15 25.49
C LEU A 76 2.86 -5.30 25.78
N ALA A 77 3.67 -4.42 25.22
CA ALA A 77 5.04 -4.24 25.68
C ALA A 77 4.97 -3.57 27.06
N PRO A 78 5.55 -4.16 28.12
CA PRO A 78 5.55 -3.55 29.43
C PRO A 78 6.36 -2.25 29.37
N ARG A 79 5.71 -1.12 29.60
CA ARG A 79 6.37 0.17 29.84
C ARG A 79 7.25 0.04 31.08
N VAL A 80 8.53 -0.24 30.86
CA VAL A 80 9.58 -0.10 31.88
C VAL A 80 9.59 1.38 32.28
N ARG A 81 8.98 1.68 33.43
CA ARG A 81 9.08 3.00 34.07
C ARG A 81 10.54 3.20 34.45
N ARG A 82 11.31 3.89 33.58
CA ARG A 82 12.61 4.44 33.97
C ARG A 82 12.37 5.36 35.16
N ARG A 83 12.80 4.92 36.36
CA ARG A 83 12.90 5.77 37.55
C ARG A 83 13.76 6.96 37.17
N LYS A 84 13.18 8.16 37.21
CA LYS A 84 13.94 9.41 37.18
C LYS A 84 14.82 9.43 38.43
N GLN A 85 16.13 9.27 38.26
CA GLN A 85 17.10 9.70 39.26
C GLN A 85 16.92 11.21 39.46
N PRO A 86 16.76 11.71 40.71
CA PRO A 86 16.83 13.14 40.95
C PRO A 86 18.27 13.63 40.73
N PRO A 87 18.47 14.88 40.25
CA PRO A 87 19.79 15.44 40.06
C PRO A 87 20.51 15.64 41.41
N PRO A 88 21.85 15.57 41.44
CA PRO A 88 22.60 15.85 42.66
C PRO A 88 22.51 17.35 43.01
N SER A 89 22.10 17.62 44.26
CA SER A 89 22.10 18.97 44.85
C SER A 89 23.52 19.49 44.97
N LEU A 90 23.85 20.55 44.24
CA LEU A 90 25.05 21.35 44.46
C LEU A 90 24.89 22.12 45.77
N HIS A 91 25.53 21.66 46.84
CA HIS A 91 25.72 22.46 48.04
C HIS A 91 26.70 23.60 47.72
N GLN A 92 26.17 24.82 47.72
CA GLN A 92 26.95 26.00 48.05
C GLN A 92 27.45 25.84 49.49
N ALA A 93 28.76 25.97 49.68
CA ALA A 93 29.34 26.34 50.97
C ALA A 93 30.26 27.53 50.69
N SER A 94 29.86 28.67 51.23
CA SER A 94 30.62 29.91 51.34
C SER A 94 31.76 29.79 52.36
N ASP A 95 32.64 30.79 52.29
CA ASP A 95 33.58 31.27 53.33
C ASP A 95 34.82 30.43 53.66
N SER A 96 35.98 30.92 53.20
CA SER A 96 36.94 31.68 54.05
C SER A 96 37.99 32.38 53.19
#